data_AF-A0A927DI85-F1
#
_entry.id   AF-A0A927DI85-F1
#
_cell.length_a   1.000
_cell.length_b   1.000
_cell.length_c   1.000
_cell.angle_alpha   90.00
_cell.angle_beta   90.00
_cell.angle_gamma   90.00
#
_symmetry.space_group_name_H-M   'P 1'
#
loop_
_entity.id
_entity.type
_entity.pdbx_description
1 polymer ?
#
loop_
_entity_poly.entity_id
_entity_poly.type
_entity_poly.pdbx_seq_one_letter_code
_entity_poly.pdbx_strand_id
1 'polypeptide(L)'
;MFSKSEDPHEFISLSCSERRAFNAHVRMIKSMGAELWLDDIKPDQFSDLADDLARFDGVKIDKSVILEEPSSLSSLIADCARYVQFVLVEGVENSQHYEIAEESGSHFLRGIYVA
;
A
#
# COMPACT_ATOMS: atom_id res chain seq x y z
N MET A 1 -9.57 -7.38 13.64
CA MET A 1 -8.20 -6.84 13.61
C MET A 1 -8.32 -5.34 13.53
N PHE A 2 -7.57 -4.58 14.34
CA PHE A 2 -7.56 -3.11 14.23
C PHE A 2 -6.44 -2.72 13.26
N SER A 3 -6.75 -1.92 12.24
CA SER A 3 -5.75 -1.37 11.33
C SER A 3 -5.82 0.16 11.34
N LYS A 4 -4.68 0.80 11.16
CA LYS A 4 -4.56 2.25 10.96
C LYS A 4 -4.01 2.50 9.56
N SER A 5 -4.73 3.29 8.76
CA SER A 5 -4.27 3.74 7.46
C SER A 5 -3.70 5.15 7.52
N GLU A 6 -2.70 5.39 6.66
CA GLU A 6 -2.03 6.67 6.45
C GLU A 6 -2.10 7.05 4.96
N ASP A 7 -2.14 8.36 4.69
CA ASP A 7 -2.07 8.89 3.33
C ASP A 7 -0.60 9.09 2.90
N PRO A 8 -0.20 8.70 1.68
CA PRO A 8 1.18 8.79 1.23
C PRO A 8 1.67 10.24 1.11
N HIS A 9 0.83 11.16 0.64
CA HIS A 9 1.21 12.56 0.50
C HIS A 9 1.45 13.21 1.87
N GLU A 10 0.58 12.95 2.84
CA GLU A 10 0.79 13.41 4.21
C GLU A 10 2.08 12.85 4.78
N PHE A 11 2.33 11.54 4.62
CA PHE A 11 3.53 10.88 5.13
C PHE A 11 4.83 11.42 4.50
N ILE A 12 4.87 11.61 3.18
CA ILE A 12 6.03 12.17 2.46
C ILE A 12 6.38 13.56 2.99
N SER A 13 5.35 14.37 3.28
CA SER A 13 5.50 15.76 3.71
C SER A 13 5.98 15.96 5.16
N LEU A 14 6.05 14.90 5.96
CA LEU A 14 6.41 14.99 7.38
C LEU A 14 7.85 15.49 7.59
N SER A 15 8.00 16.54 8.40
CA SER A 15 9.28 16.98 8.92
C SER A 15 9.96 15.93 9.80
N CYS A 16 11.26 16.10 10.08
CA CYS A 16 11.98 15.20 10.98
C CYS A 16 11.35 15.06 12.37
N SER A 17 10.76 16.13 12.92
CA SER A 17 10.04 16.09 14.20
C SER A 17 8.75 15.29 14.09
N GLU A 18 7.99 15.50 13.03
CA GLU A 18 6.73 14.79 12.79
C GLU A 18 6.98 13.31 12.53
N ARG A 19 8.02 12.96 11.76
CA ARG A 19 8.45 11.56 11.57
C ARG A 19 8.83 10.88 12.88
N ARG A 20 9.46 11.58 13.83
CA ARG A 20 9.74 11.02 15.16
C ARG A 20 8.47 10.79 15.96
N ALA A 21 7.53 11.74 15.92
CA ALA A 21 6.24 11.60 16.59
C ALA A 21 5.41 10.45 15.99
N PHE A 22 5.37 10.36 14.66
CA PHE A 22 4.77 9.27 13.91
C PHE A 22 5.34 7.92 14.35
N ASN A 23 6.67 7.76 14.37
CA ASN A 23 7.30 6.52 14.80
C ASN A 23 6.99 6.15 16.27
N ALA A 24 6.82 7.13 17.16
CA ALA A 24 6.37 6.86 18.52
C ALA A 24 4.92 6.37 18.55
N HIS A 25 4.04 6.99 17.76
CA HIS A 25 2.65 6.59 17.64
C HIS A 25 2.51 5.20 17.01
N VAL A 26 3.25 4.90 15.94
CA VAL A 26 3.30 3.58 15.30
C VAL A 26 3.68 2.49 16.29
N ARG A 27 4.72 2.72 17.12
CA ARG A 27 5.10 1.73 18.15
C ARG A 27 3.99 1.50 19.17
N MET A 28 3.23 2.53 19.53
CA MET A 28 2.12 2.42 20.46
C MET A 28 0.94 1.63 19.87
N ILE A 29 0.55 1.88 18.62
CA ILE A 29 -0.55 1.11 18.00
C ILE A 29 -0.13 -0.34 17.72
N LYS A 30 1.13 -0.57 17.28
CA LYS A 30 1.63 -1.94 17.05
C LYS A 30 1.71 -2.74 18.35
N SER A 31 2.00 -2.11 19.49
CA SER A 31 1.99 -2.82 20.79
C SER A 31 0.58 -3.25 21.23
N MET A 32 -0.48 -2.68 20.64
CA MET A 32 -1.87 -3.11 20.81
C MET A 32 -2.27 -4.22 19.81
N GLY A 33 -1.33 -4.69 18.99
CA GLY A 33 -1.58 -5.69 17.95
C GLY A 33 -2.26 -5.14 16.69
N ALA A 34 -2.21 -3.81 16.47
CA ALA A 34 -2.71 -3.20 15.26
C ALA A 34 -1.68 -3.26 14.12
N GLU A 35 -2.17 -3.43 12.90
CA GLU A 35 -1.37 -3.26 11.68
C GLU A 35 -1.40 -1.82 11.20
N LEU A 36 -0.28 -1.37 10.65
CA LEU A 36 -0.14 -0.08 9.98
C LEU A 36 -0.15 -0.28 8.46
N TRP A 37 -1.08 0.39 7.80
CA TRP A 37 -1.27 0.33 6.36
C TRP A 37 -1.02 1.69 5.71
N LEU A 38 -0.46 1.68 4.51
CA LEU A 38 -0.33 2.87 3.68
C LEU A 38 -1.36 2.81 2.54
N ASP A 39 -2.27 3.77 2.51
CA ASP A 39 -3.40 3.77 1.58
C ASP A 39 -3.07 4.48 0.26
N ASP A 40 -3.86 4.18 -0.77
CA ASP A 40 -3.93 4.92 -2.04
C ASP A 40 -2.58 5.16 -2.75
N ILE A 41 -1.71 4.15 -2.73
CA ILE A 41 -0.38 4.19 -3.35
C ILE A 41 -0.48 4.20 -4.87
N LYS A 42 0.30 5.11 -5.49
CA LYS A 42 0.43 5.28 -6.93
C LYS A 42 1.88 5.18 -7.40
N PRO A 43 2.13 4.85 -8.69
CA PRO A 43 3.49 4.66 -9.22
C PRO A 43 4.42 5.85 -9.02
N ASP A 44 3.91 7.07 -9.17
CA ASP A 44 4.67 8.33 -9.07
C ASP A 44 5.16 8.62 -7.64
N GLN A 45 4.55 8.01 -6.62
CA GLN A 45 4.92 8.19 -5.22
C GLN A 45 5.97 7.16 -4.76
N PHE A 46 6.19 6.08 -5.52
CA PHE A 46 6.99 4.95 -5.05
C PHE A 46 8.43 5.35 -4.72
N SER A 47 9.07 6.17 -5.56
CA SER A 47 10.46 6.61 -5.34
C SER A 47 10.65 7.38 -4.04
N ASP A 48 9.65 8.15 -3.63
CA ASP A 48 9.70 8.97 -2.41
C ASP A 48 9.40 8.16 -1.15
N LEU A 49 8.82 6.96 -1.32
CA LEU A 49 8.37 6.10 -0.23
C LEU A 49 9.23 4.85 -0.02
N ALA A 50 9.99 4.41 -1.03
CA ALA A 50 10.65 3.10 -1.03
C ALA A 50 11.46 2.82 0.25
N ASP A 51 12.23 3.79 0.72
CA ASP A 51 13.07 3.65 1.93
C ASP A 51 12.25 3.58 3.24
N ASP A 52 11.00 4.03 3.21
CA ASP A 52 10.09 4.07 4.35
C ASP A 52 9.01 2.98 4.34
N LEU A 53 8.77 2.32 3.21
CA LEU A 53 7.73 1.29 3.08
C LEU A 53 7.87 0.18 4.12
N ALA A 54 9.10 -0.19 4.49
CA ALA A 54 9.37 -1.21 5.50
C ALA A 54 8.83 -0.88 6.92
N ARG A 55 8.31 0.32 7.15
CA ARG A 55 7.62 0.70 8.40
C ARG A 55 6.19 0.17 8.46
N PHE A 56 5.58 -0.03 7.30
CA PHE A 56 4.20 -0.45 7.14
C PHE A 56 4.12 -1.97 7.07
N ASP A 57 3.02 -2.51 7.59
CA ASP A 57 2.74 -3.95 7.52
C ASP A 57 2.13 -4.28 6.15
N GLY A 58 1.36 -3.36 5.58
CA GLY A 58 0.82 -3.48 4.24
C GLY A 58 0.68 -2.16 3.48
N VAL A 59 0.50 -2.28 2.18
CA VAL A 59 0.10 -1.16 1.30
C VAL A 59 -1.18 -1.50 0.57
N LYS A 60 -1.92 -0.46 0.21
CA LYS A 60 -3.11 -0.52 -0.63
C LYS A 60 -2.85 0.30 -1.89
N ILE A 61 -2.78 -0.38 -3.03
CA ILE A 61 -2.62 0.25 -4.34
C ILE A 61 -3.96 0.83 -4.75
N ASP A 62 -3.96 2.12 -5.10
CA ASP A 62 -5.18 2.84 -5.49
C ASP A 62 -5.83 2.21 -6.73
N LYS A 63 -7.15 2.22 -6.76
CA LYS A 63 -7.91 1.69 -7.90
C LYS A 63 -7.61 2.41 -9.22
N SER A 64 -7.15 3.67 -9.21
CA SER A 64 -6.82 4.36 -10.45
C SER A 64 -5.67 3.67 -11.18
N VAL A 65 -4.76 3.00 -10.46
CA VAL A 65 -3.61 2.32 -11.08
C VAL A 65 -4.07 1.22 -12.02
N ILE A 66 -5.02 0.38 -11.59
CA ILE A 66 -5.52 -0.72 -12.44
C ILE A 66 -6.49 -0.24 -13.52
N LEU A 67 -7.19 0.88 -13.30
CA LEU A 67 -8.18 1.40 -14.24
C LEU A 67 -7.57 2.28 -15.34
N GLU A 68 -6.54 3.06 -15.00
CA GLU A 68 -5.97 4.09 -15.87
C GLU A 68 -4.57 3.69 -16.38
N GLU A 69 -3.80 2.96 -15.58
CA GLU A 69 -2.42 2.56 -15.91
C GLU A 69 -2.12 1.06 -15.70
N PRO A 70 -2.86 0.12 -16.32
CA PRO A 70 -2.67 -1.32 -16.07
C PRO A 70 -1.22 -1.82 -16.30
N SER A 71 -0.46 -1.14 -17.17
CA SER A 71 0.93 -1.50 -17.47
C SER A 71 1.91 -1.23 -16.33
N SER A 72 1.60 -0.31 -15.41
CA SER A 72 2.48 0.00 -14.26
C SER A 72 2.15 -0.84 -13.03
N LEU A 73 0.97 -1.47 -12.99
CA LEU A 73 0.46 -2.23 -11.85
C LEU A 73 1.40 -3.38 -11.45
N SER A 74 1.81 -4.22 -12.40
CA SER A 74 2.65 -5.39 -12.08
C SER A 74 3.98 -5.01 -11.46
N SER A 75 4.65 -3.99 -12.00
CA SER A 75 5.90 -3.48 -11.43
C SER A 75 5.67 -2.88 -10.05
N LEU A 76 4.60 -2.11 -9.86
CA LEU A 76 4.30 -1.48 -8.58
C LEU A 76 4.02 -2.53 -7.49
N ILE A 77 3.22 -3.56 -7.78
CA ILE A 77 2.95 -4.68 -6.86
C ILE A 77 4.28 -5.34 -6.48
N ALA A 78 5.08 -5.72 -7.47
CA ALA A 78 6.35 -6.41 -7.25
C ALA A 78 7.35 -5.56 -6.48
N ASP A 79 7.37 -4.24 -6.71
CA ASP A 79 8.23 -3.30 -6.00
C ASP A 79 7.78 -3.15 -4.54
N CYS A 80 6.47 -2.93 -4.27
CA CYS A 80 5.93 -2.86 -2.92
C CYS A 80 6.14 -4.16 -2.11
N ALA A 81 5.92 -5.32 -2.73
CA ALA A 81 6.07 -6.63 -2.10
C ALA A 81 7.51 -6.93 -1.62
N ARG A 82 8.51 -6.15 -2.04
CA ARG A 82 9.88 -6.26 -1.49
C ARG A 82 10.03 -5.65 -0.10
N TYR A 83 9.13 -4.75 0.29
CA TYR A 83 9.27 -3.94 1.51
C TYR A 83 8.20 -4.23 2.56
N VAL A 84 6.99 -4.62 2.15
CA VAL A 84 5.87 -4.87 3.05
C VAL A 84 5.41 -6.32 3.03
N GLN A 85 4.74 -6.74 4.11
CA GLN A 85 4.21 -8.09 4.21
C GLN A 85 2.95 -8.29 3.36
N PHE A 86 2.16 -7.24 3.18
CA PHE A 86 0.88 -7.32 2.51
C PHE A 86 0.72 -6.27 1.42
N VAL A 87 0.21 -6.68 0.27
CA VAL A 87 -0.16 -5.79 -0.84
C VAL A 87 -1.61 -6.06 -1.19
N LEU A 88 -2.46 -5.05 -1.01
CA LEU A 88 -3.86 -5.03 -1.43
C LEU A 88 -4.00 -4.23 -2.72
N VAL A 89 -4.64 -4.80 -3.74
CA VAL A 89 -4.99 -4.08 -4.98
C VAL A 89 -6.48 -3.78 -4.97
N GLU A 90 -6.84 -2.50 -5.11
CA GLU A 90 -8.23 -2.07 -5.26
C GLU A 90 -8.65 -1.95 -6.72
N GLY A 91 -9.96 -1.94 -6.98
CA GLY A 91 -10.50 -1.69 -8.33
C GLY A 91 -10.48 -2.91 -9.25
N VAL A 92 -10.51 -4.12 -8.68
CA VAL A 92 -10.61 -5.34 -9.48
C VAL A 92 -12.05 -5.50 -10.00
N GLU A 93 -12.26 -5.22 -11.28
CA GLU A 93 -13.60 -5.15 -11.90
C GLU A 93 -13.87 -6.28 -12.91
N ASN A 94 -12.85 -7.01 -13.34
CA ASN A 94 -12.97 -8.10 -14.31
C ASN A 94 -11.83 -9.13 -14.14
N SER A 95 -11.88 -10.22 -14.91
CA SER A 95 -10.88 -11.30 -14.84
C SER A 95 -9.48 -10.85 -15.23
N GLN A 96 -9.33 -9.93 -16.18
CA GLN A 96 -8.02 -9.41 -16.58
C GLN A 96 -7.36 -8.64 -15.45
N HIS A 97 -8.12 -7.84 -14.70
CA HIS A 97 -7.62 -7.13 -13.51
C HIS A 97 -7.14 -8.13 -12.45
N TYR A 98 -7.91 -9.19 -12.22
CA TYR A 98 -7.58 -10.24 -11.27
C TYR A 98 -6.29 -10.96 -11.65
N GLU A 99 -6.19 -11.44 -12.90
CA GLU A 99 -5.02 -12.17 -13.40
C GLU A 99 -3.74 -11.33 -13.25
N ILE A 100 -3.75 -10.07 -13.70
CA ILE A 100 -2.59 -9.18 -13.59
C ILE A 100 -2.16 -9.05 -12.12
N ALA A 101 -3.11 -8.79 -11.20
CA ALA A 101 -2.79 -8.53 -9.81
C ALA A 101 -2.35 -9.81 -9.06
N GLU A 102 -2.97 -10.95 -9.32
CA GLU A 102 -2.62 -12.25 -8.74
C GLU A 102 -1.23 -12.70 -9.22
N GLU A 103 -0.99 -12.69 -10.53
CA GLU A 103 0.29 -13.12 -11.11
C GLU A 103 1.46 -12.21 -10.71
N SER A 104 1.18 -10.95 -10.38
CA SER A 104 2.19 -9.99 -9.91
C SER A 104 2.54 -10.13 -8.43
N GLY A 105 1.86 -11.01 -7.69
CA GLY A 105 2.16 -11.30 -6.28
C GLY A 105 1.42 -10.42 -5.27
N SER A 106 0.24 -9.91 -5.61
CA SER A 106 -0.64 -9.29 -4.61
C SER A 106 -1.11 -10.33 -3.59
N HIS A 107 -1.35 -9.87 -2.36
CA HIS A 107 -1.81 -10.74 -1.26
C HIS A 107 -3.32 -10.67 -1.10
N PHE A 108 -3.89 -9.50 -1.38
CA PHE A 108 -5.31 -9.23 -1.26
C PHE A 108 -5.78 -8.47 -2.49
N LEU A 109 -7.04 -8.71 -2.86
CA LEU A 109 -7.68 -8.10 -4.00
C LEU A 109 -9.07 -7.62 -3.55
N ARG A 110 -9.47 -6.41 -3.98
CA ARG A 110 -10.79 -5.87 -3.66
C ARG A 110 -11.40 -5.18 -4.85
N GLY A 111 -12.65 -5.51 -5.17
CA GLY A 111 -13.41 -4.80 -6.19
C GLY A 111 -14.77 -5.44 -6.44
N ILE A 112 -15.45 -5.04 -7.51
CA ILE A 112 -16.77 -5.62 -7.82
C ILE A 112 -16.66 -7.08 -8.32
N TYR A 113 -15.49 -7.49 -8.82
CA TYR A 113 -15.24 -8.84 -9.31
C TYR A 113 -14.79 -9.81 -8.20
N VAL A 114 -14.20 -9.30 -7.12
CA VAL A 114 -13.69 -10.07 -5.98
C VAL A 114 -14.10 -9.44 -4.66
N ALA A 115 -14.78 -10.24 -3.84
CA ALA A 115 -15.41 -9.83 -2.57
C ALA A 115 -14.45 -9.92 -1.38
#